data_AF-A0A9E1R1U7-F1
#
_entry.id   AF-A0A9E1R1U7-F1
#
_cell.length_a   1.000
_cell.length_b   1.000
_cell.length_c   1.000
_cell.angle_alpha   90.00
_cell.angle_beta   90.00
_cell.angle_gamma   90.00
#
_symmetry.space_group_name_H-M   'P 1'
#
loop_
_entity.id
_entity.type
_entity.pdbx_description
1 polymer ?
#
loop_
_entity_poly.entity_id
_entity_poly.type
_entity_poly.pdbx_seq_one_letter_code
_entity_poly.pdbx_strand_id
1 'polypeptide(L)'
;MEAPDFWDTPDKAQTMMKEKTSISQGLDLINSLERDLEDNLALLEMAESESDQAETETAEAAIFDLQIRVQRQQLDSLLSGEADENDCFLEVHAGAGGTEAQDWVEMLLRMYCRWAESRGYKTEWIEESPGEEAGLKSATLRIKGEKAYGWLKTESGIHRLVRISPFDSNSRRHTSFASVGIYPVIDDR
;
A
#
# COMPACT_ATOMS: atom_id res chain seq x y z
N MET A 1 17.93 12.07 27.02
CA MET A 1 17.36 13.41 26.82
C MET A 1 17.61 14.32 28.01
N GLU A 2 17.47 13.86 29.26
CA GLU A 2 17.81 14.65 30.47
C GLU A 2 19.30 14.61 30.86
N ALA A 3 20.12 13.80 30.17
CA ALA A 3 21.56 13.75 30.38
C ALA A 3 22.24 14.98 29.74
N PRO A 4 23.15 15.69 30.44
CA PRO A 4 23.75 16.95 29.97
C PRO A 4 24.52 16.85 28.64
N ASP A 5 25.07 15.66 28.37
CA ASP A 5 25.93 15.27 27.26
C ASP A 5 25.16 14.75 26.03
N PHE A 6 23.83 14.62 26.13
CA PHE A 6 22.99 14.07 25.06
C PHE A 6 23.05 14.90 23.77
N TRP A 7 23.24 16.21 23.88
CA TRP A 7 23.27 17.14 22.74
C TRP A 7 24.68 17.34 22.16
N ASP A 8 25.72 16.78 22.80
CA ASP A 8 27.10 16.93 22.35
C ASP A 8 27.39 16.16 21.05
N THR A 9 26.51 15.21 20.68
CA THR A 9 26.57 14.48 19.40
C THR A 9 25.28 14.64 18.60
N PRO A 10 25.17 15.67 17.73
CA PRO A 10 23.94 15.99 17.00
C PRO A 10 23.37 14.81 16.20
N ASP A 11 24.22 14.02 15.54
CA ASP A 11 23.78 12.88 14.71
C ASP A 11 23.13 11.76 15.54
N LYS A 12 23.69 11.48 16.74
CA LYS A 12 23.13 10.48 17.66
C LYS A 12 21.82 10.99 18.28
N ALA A 13 21.78 12.26 18.66
CA ALA A 13 20.58 12.89 19.19
C ALA A 13 19.43 12.87 18.17
N GLN A 14 19.72 13.16 16.89
CA GLN A 14 18.73 13.12 15.81
C GLN A 14 18.20 11.71 15.57
N THR A 15 19.09 10.71 15.54
CA THR A 15 18.70 9.29 15.36
C THR A 15 17.80 8.83 16.51
N MET A 16 18.19 9.09 17.77
CA MET A 16 17.40 8.74 18.95
C MET A 16 16.05 9.48 19.00
N MET A 17 16.00 10.73 18.55
CA MET A 17 14.74 11.48 18.46
C MET A 17 13.81 10.90 17.39
N LYS A 18 14.35 10.45 16.25
CA LYS A 18 13.57 9.75 15.22
C LYS A 18 13.00 8.44 15.75
N GLU A 19 13.82 7.63 16.42
CA GLU A 19 13.39 6.37 17.05
C GLU A 19 12.31 6.60 18.11
N LYS A 20 12.51 7.56 19.03
CA LYS A 20 11.50 7.90 20.03
C LYS A 20 10.18 8.30 19.39
N THR A 21 10.22 9.10 18.33
CA THR A 21 9.01 9.56 17.64
C THR A 21 8.27 8.39 17.03
N SER A 22 8.97 7.48 16.35
CA SER A 22 8.38 6.25 15.79
C SER A 22 7.74 5.36 16.87
N ILE A 23 8.44 5.13 17.99
CA ILE A 23 7.90 4.33 19.10
C ILE A 23 6.68 5.01 19.73
N SER A 24 6.74 6.33 19.94
CA SER A 24 5.61 7.09 20.51
C SER A 24 4.39 7.01 19.60
N GLN A 25 4.56 7.15 18.28
CA GLN A 25 3.48 7.01 17.31
C GLN A 25 2.85 5.61 17.35
N GLY A 26 3.68 4.57 17.48
CA GLY A 26 3.19 3.20 17.65
C GLY A 26 2.37 3.01 18.93
N LEU A 27 2.81 3.58 20.05
CA LEU A 27 2.08 3.53 21.32
C LEU A 27 0.76 4.32 21.26
N ASP A 28 0.78 5.51 20.67
CA ASP A 28 -0.40 6.35 20.49
C ASP A 28 -1.45 5.66 19.61
N LEU A 29 -1.00 4.97 18.55
CA LEU A 29 -1.86 4.16 17.70
C LEU A 29 -2.53 3.01 18.50
N ILE A 30 -1.76 2.24 19.27
CA ILE A 30 -2.32 1.14 20.08
C ILE A 30 -3.36 1.69 21.08
N ASN A 31 -3.01 2.74 21.82
CA ASN A 31 -3.92 3.37 22.78
C ASN A 31 -5.20 3.88 22.09
N SER A 32 -5.10 4.39 20.86
CA SER A 32 -6.29 4.84 20.12
C SER A 32 -7.18 3.68 19.69
N LEU A 33 -6.61 2.55 19.27
CA LEU A 33 -7.37 1.36 18.88
C LEU A 33 -8.06 0.70 20.08
N GLU A 34 -7.40 0.68 21.23
CA GLU A 34 -7.98 0.18 22.49
C GLU A 34 -9.16 1.05 22.93
N ARG A 35 -9.02 2.38 22.91
CA ARG A 35 -10.12 3.30 23.22
C ARG A 35 -11.28 3.18 22.25
N ASP A 36 -11.00 3.14 20.94
CA ASP A 36 -12.02 2.94 19.92
C ASP A 36 -12.81 1.63 20.20
N LEU A 37 -12.12 0.56 20.60
CA LEU A 37 -12.78 -0.72 20.91
C LEU A 37 -13.66 -0.60 22.16
N GLU A 38 -13.14 -0.02 23.25
CA GLU A 38 -13.88 0.18 24.50
C GLU A 38 -15.14 1.03 24.28
N ASP A 39 -15.01 2.14 23.55
CA ASP A 39 -16.12 3.04 23.24
C ASP A 39 -17.20 2.33 22.40
N ASN A 40 -16.81 1.58 21.37
CA ASN A 40 -17.77 0.84 20.54
C ASN A 40 -18.45 -0.31 21.29
N LEU A 41 -17.74 -0.99 22.20
CA LEU A 41 -18.34 -2.03 23.05
C LEU A 41 -19.35 -1.45 24.03
N ALA A 42 -19.05 -0.28 24.62
CA ALA A 42 -19.98 0.41 25.50
C ALA A 42 -21.24 0.87 24.75
N LEU A 43 -21.09 1.38 23.53
CA LEU A 43 -22.22 1.74 22.67
C LEU A 43 -23.09 0.53 22.31
N LEU A 44 -22.47 -0.61 21.99
CA LEU A 44 -23.19 -1.85 21.70
C LEU A 44 -23.98 -2.32 22.93
N GLU A 45 -23.37 -2.33 24.12
CA GLU A 45 -24.05 -2.72 25.36
C GLU A 45 -25.24 -1.80 25.67
N MET A 46 -25.10 -0.49 25.46
CA MET A 46 -26.19 0.47 25.60
C MET A 46 -27.33 0.19 24.62
N ALA A 47 -27.01 0.01 23.33
CA ALA A 47 -28.01 -0.26 22.29
C ALA A 47 -28.77 -1.58 22.53
N GLU A 48 -28.07 -2.63 22.93
CA GLU A 48 -28.68 -3.91 23.32
C GLU A 48 -29.61 -3.75 24.54
N SER A 49 -29.20 -2.96 25.53
CA SER A 49 -30.00 -2.70 26.74
C SER A 49 -31.30 -1.92 26.44
N GLU A 50 -31.25 -1.03 25.44
CA GLU A 50 -32.40 -0.24 24.98
C GLU A 50 -33.26 -0.99 23.94
N SER A 51 -32.81 -2.17 23.49
CA SER A 51 -33.42 -2.94 22.40
C SER A 51 -33.56 -2.15 21.09
N ASP A 52 -32.62 -1.23 20.84
CA ASP A 52 -32.55 -0.47 19.59
C ASP A 52 -31.73 -1.22 18.54
N GLN A 53 -32.44 -1.98 17.72
CA GLN A 53 -31.82 -2.80 16.67
C GLN A 53 -30.99 -1.98 15.67
N ALA A 54 -31.37 -0.74 15.38
CA ALA A 54 -30.67 0.07 14.39
C ALA A 54 -29.32 0.57 14.92
N GLU A 55 -29.29 0.96 16.20
CA GLU A 55 -28.05 1.35 16.88
C GLU A 55 -27.14 0.14 17.10
N THR A 56 -27.69 -1.03 17.45
CA THR A 56 -26.92 -2.29 17.57
C THR A 56 -26.22 -2.63 16.25
N GLU A 57 -26.93 -2.61 15.12
CA GLU A 57 -26.34 -2.89 13.80
C GLU A 57 -25.24 -1.88 13.43
N THR A 58 -25.41 -0.61 13.83
CA THR A 58 -24.43 0.44 13.59
C THR A 58 -23.15 0.22 14.42
N ALA A 59 -23.29 -0.14 15.70
CA ALA A 59 -22.16 -0.45 16.57
C ALA A 59 -21.40 -1.71 16.10
N GLU A 60 -22.11 -2.77 15.68
CA GLU A 60 -21.49 -3.96 15.10
C GLU A 60 -20.68 -3.65 13.84
N ALA A 61 -21.21 -2.82 12.95
CA ALA A 61 -20.50 -2.38 11.75
C ALA A 61 -19.21 -1.60 12.10
N ALA A 62 -19.27 -0.72 13.10
CA ALA A 62 -18.11 0.05 13.55
C ALA A 62 -17.01 -0.86 14.14
N ILE A 63 -17.38 -1.90 14.89
CA ILE A 63 -16.44 -2.91 15.41
C ILE A 63 -15.81 -3.71 14.27
N PHE A 64 -16.59 -4.08 13.24
CA PHE A 64 -16.07 -4.77 12.06
C PHE A 64 -15.06 -3.91 11.29
N ASP A 65 -15.36 -2.62 11.11
CA ASP A 65 -14.43 -1.68 10.48
C ASP A 65 -13.15 -1.49 11.32
N LEU A 66 -13.27 -1.44 12.65
CA LEU A 66 -12.13 -1.43 13.56
C LEU A 66 -11.27 -2.71 13.41
N GLN A 67 -11.89 -3.88 13.28
CA GLN A 67 -11.17 -5.13 13.04
C GLN A 67 -10.32 -5.07 11.77
N ILE A 68 -10.87 -4.55 10.67
CA ILE A 68 -10.14 -4.36 9.41
C ILE A 68 -8.96 -3.40 9.61
N ARG A 69 -9.16 -2.30 10.34
CA ARG A 69 -8.08 -1.35 10.67
C ARG A 69 -6.96 -2.02 11.47
N VAL A 70 -7.30 -2.79 12.51
CA VAL A 70 -6.32 -3.50 13.36
C VAL A 70 -5.52 -4.51 12.53
N GLN A 71 -6.17 -5.30 11.67
CA GLN A 71 -5.49 -6.26 10.80
C GLN A 71 -4.49 -5.58 9.86
N ARG A 72 -4.85 -4.41 9.31
CA ARG A 72 -3.94 -3.61 8.49
C ARG A 72 -2.73 -3.15 9.30
N GLN A 73 -2.94 -2.64 10.51
CA GLN A 73 -1.84 -2.20 11.38
C GLN A 73 -0.93 -3.36 11.82
N GLN A 74 -1.51 -4.54 12.04
CA GLN A 74 -0.76 -5.76 12.29
C GLN A 74 0.16 -6.08 11.11
N LEU A 75 -0.34 -6.05 9.87
CA LEU A 75 0.49 -6.22 8.68
C LEU A 75 1.59 -5.16 8.58
N ASP A 76 1.25 -3.89 8.83
CA ASP A 76 2.24 -2.80 8.87
C ASP A 76 3.35 -3.04 9.89
N SER A 77 3.05 -3.64 11.04
CA SER A 77 4.05 -3.99 12.06
C SER A 77 4.95 -5.17 11.65
N LEU A 78 4.49 -6.04 10.76
CA LEU A 78 5.27 -7.17 10.24
C LEU A 78 6.29 -6.74 9.19
N LEU A 79 6.09 -5.58 8.56
CA LEU A 79 7.02 -4.97 7.60
C LEU A 79 8.27 -4.42 8.31
N SER A 80 9.21 -5.33 8.57
CA SER A 80 10.45 -5.11 9.35
C SER A 80 11.73 -5.38 8.57
N GLY A 81 11.63 -5.57 7.25
CA GLY A 81 12.79 -5.71 6.38
C GLY A 81 13.61 -4.42 6.29
N GLU A 82 14.91 -4.56 6.02
CA GLU A 82 15.88 -3.44 5.98
C GLU A 82 15.46 -2.30 5.03
N ALA A 83 14.82 -2.64 3.92
CA ALA A 83 14.34 -1.68 2.93
C ALA A 83 12.82 -1.48 2.95
N ASP A 84 12.09 -2.12 3.89
CA ASP A 84 10.62 -2.11 3.90
C ASP A 84 10.08 -0.69 4.08
N GLU A 85 10.78 0.17 4.84
CA GLU A 85 10.42 1.57 5.08
C GLU A 85 10.61 2.49 3.86
N ASN A 86 11.36 2.04 2.86
CA ASN A 86 11.78 2.90 1.76
C ASN A 86 10.65 3.16 0.75
N ASP A 87 10.79 4.28 0.03
CA ASP A 87 10.14 4.47 -1.26
C ASP A 87 10.46 3.29 -2.19
N CYS A 88 9.66 3.09 -3.24
CA CYS A 88 9.96 2.08 -4.26
C CYS A 88 9.80 2.58 -5.68
N PHE A 89 10.50 1.92 -6.59
CA PHE A 89 10.24 1.94 -8.02
C PHE A 89 9.37 0.74 -8.37
N LEU A 90 8.32 0.98 -9.15
CA LEU A 90 7.45 -0.01 -9.74
C LEU A 90 7.65 0.04 -11.25
N GLU A 91 8.17 -1.04 -11.82
CA GLU A 91 8.39 -1.22 -13.25
C GLU A 91 7.43 -2.26 -13.79
N VAL A 92 6.74 -1.92 -14.87
CA VAL A 92 5.84 -2.84 -15.56
C VAL A 92 6.26 -2.96 -17.01
N HIS A 93 6.44 -4.19 -17.50
CA HIS A 93 6.79 -4.46 -18.90
C HIS A 93 5.80 -5.42 -19.54
N ALA A 94 5.46 -5.14 -20.79
CA ALA A 94 4.63 -6.01 -21.61
C ALA A 94 5.43 -7.27 -21.98
N GLY A 95 4.86 -8.44 -21.70
CA GLY A 95 5.40 -9.72 -22.12
C GLY A 95 4.98 -10.09 -23.55
N ALA A 96 4.94 -11.39 -23.83
CA ALA A 96 4.40 -11.90 -25.08
C ALA A 96 2.88 -11.64 -25.17
N GLY A 97 2.43 -11.06 -26.28
CA GLY A 97 1.01 -10.77 -26.53
C GLY A 97 0.72 -9.53 -27.39
N GLY A 98 1.74 -8.79 -27.83
CA GLY A 98 1.57 -7.64 -28.72
C GLY A 98 0.72 -6.53 -28.08
N THR A 99 -0.15 -5.90 -28.87
CA THR A 99 -1.06 -4.82 -28.43
C THR A 99 -1.91 -5.20 -27.20
N GLU A 100 -2.33 -6.47 -27.08
CA GLU A 100 -3.12 -6.94 -25.94
C GLU A 100 -2.29 -6.98 -24.63
N ALA A 101 -1.00 -7.33 -24.72
CA ALA A 101 -0.11 -7.27 -23.56
C ALA A 101 0.21 -5.81 -23.18
N GLN A 102 0.31 -4.92 -24.16
CA GLN A 102 0.53 -3.48 -23.93
C GLN A 102 -0.67 -2.82 -23.23
N ASP A 103 -1.91 -3.15 -23.65
CA ASP A 103 -3.12 -2.71 -22.95
C ASP A 103 -3.18 -3.26 -21.51
N TRP A 104 -2.75 -4.49 -21.30
CA TRP A 104 -2.69 -5.08 -19.96
C TRP A 104 -1.72 -4.34 -19.02
N VAL A 105 -0.56 -3.90 -19.54
CA VAL A 105 0.37 -3.05 -18.78
C VAL A 105 -0.29 -1.75 -18.33
N GLU A 106 -1.00 -1.07 -19.23
CA GLU A 106 -1.71 0.17 -18.90
C GLU A 106 -2.77 -0.06 -17.82
N MET A 107 -3.52 -1.17 -17.92
CA MET A 107 -4.50 -1.56 -16.91
C MET A 107 -3.86 -1.81 -15.53
N LEU A 108 -2.72 -2.49 -15.49
CA LEU A 108 -1.96 -2.73 -14.26
C LEU A 108 -1.44 -1.42 -13.65
N LEU A 109 -0.87 -0.54 -14.47
CA LEU A 109 -0.39 0.77 -14.00
C LEU A 109 -1.53 1.60 -13.41
N ARG A 110 -2.71 1.59 -14.05
CA ARG A 110 -3.90 2.25 -13.50
C ARG A 110 -4.35 1.62 -12.18
N MET A 111 -4.25 0.29 -12.04
CA MET A 111 -4.54 -0.41 -10.79
C MET A 111 -3.59 0.04 -9.67
N TYR A 112 -2.28 0.05 -9.92
CA TYR A 112 -1.28 0.47 -8.94
C TYR A 112 -1.36 1.96 -8.60
N CYS A 113 -1.66 2.83 -9.56
CA CYS A 113 -1.88 4.26 -9.29
C CYS A 113 -3.06 4.48 -8.33
N ARG A 114 -4.20 3.81 -8.59
CA ARG A 114 -5.38 3.90 -7.70
C ARG A 114 -5.09 3.31 -6.31
N TRP A 115 -4.34 2.22 -6.25
CA TRP A 115 -3.91 1.64 -4.98
C TRP A 115 -3.03 2.63 -4.19
N ALA A 116 -2.06 3.28 -4.85
CA ALA A 116 -1.18 4.26 -4.22
C ALA A 116 -1.97 5.47 -3.72
N GLU A 117 -2.87 6.03 -4.54
CA GLU A 117 -3.76 7.13 -4.17
C GLU A 117 -4.65 6.78 -2.96
N SER A 118 -5.26 5.59 -2.94
CA SER A 118 -6.09 5.14 -1.82
C SER A 118 -5.33 4.96 -0.50
N ARG A 119 -4.01 4.80 -0.57
CA ARG A 119 -3.11 4.74 0.59
C ARG A 119 -2.46 6.09 0.93
N GLY A 120 -2.75 7.14 0.17
CA GLY A 120 -2.15 8.46 0.35
C GLY A 120 -0.70 8.55 -0.10
N TYR A 121 -0.21 7.58 -0.90
CA TYR A 121 1.12 7.63 -1.47
C TYR A 121 1.16 8.56 -2.68
N LYS A 122 2.32 9.18 -2.90
CA LYS A 122 2.55 10.04 -4.06
C LYS A 122 3.21 9.23 -5.18
N THR A 123 2.58 9.21 -6.34
CA THR A 123 3.12 8.58 -7.55
C THR A 123 3.83 9.61 -8.43
N GLU A 124 4.97 9.23 -9.00
CA GLU A 124 5.76 10.04 -9.93
C GLU A 124 6.15 9.17 -11.12
N TRP A 125 5.83 9.64 -12.33
CA TRP A 125 6.22 8.96 -13.56
C TRP A 125 7.69 9.26 -13.86
N ILE A 126 8.49 8.20 -13.98
CA ILE A 126 9.93 8.29 -14.29
C ILE A 126 10.14 8.06 -15.78
N GLU A 127 9.56 6.99 -16.30
CA GLU A 127 9.65 6.62 -17.70
C GLU A 127 8.32 6.03 -18.18
N GLU A 128 7.98 6.32 -19.43
CA GLU A 128 6.83 5.76 -20.12
C GLU A 128 7.24 5.45 -21.57
N SER A 129 6.99 4.22 -22.00
CA SER A 129 7.20 3.77 -23.37
C SER A 129 5.85 3.37 -23.97
N PRO A 130 5.30 4.17 -24.91
CA PRO A 130 4.01 3.86 -25.51
C PRO A 130 4.06 2.59 -26.36
N GLY A 131 2.93 1.88 -26.41
CA GLY A 131 2.69 0.80 -27.35
C GLY A 131 2.61 1.29 -28.79
N GLU A 132 2.64 0.37 -29.76
CA GLU A 132 2.58 0.72 -31.19
C GLU A 132 1.17 1.13 -31.63
N GLU A 133 0.15 0.46 -31.09
CA GLU A 133 -1.26 0.70 -31.43
C GLU A 133 -2.10 1.14 -30.23
N ALA A 134 -1.90 0.50 -29.07
CA ALA A 134 -2.60 0.80 -27.83
C ALA A 134 -1.76 0.36 -26.62
N GLY A 135 -2.06 0.93 -25.45
CA GLY A 135 -1.39 0.57 -24.21
C GLY A 135 0.06 1.04 -24.11
N LEU A 136 0.79 0.43 -23.19
CA LEU A 136 2.19 0.76 -22.87
C LEU A 136 3.08 -0.46 -23.03
N LYS A 137 4.24 -0.29 -23.67
CA LYS A 137 5.27 -1.33 -23.73
C LYS A 137 5.96 -1.50 -22.37
N SER A 138 6.24 -0.39 -21.71
CA SER A 138 6.75 -0.37 -20.34
C SER A 138 6.52 0.97 -19.68
N ALA A 139 6.48 1.00 -18.35
CA ALA A 139 6.57 2.22 -17.58
C ALA A 139 7.21 1.98 -16.22
N THR A 140 7.85 3.03 -15.71
CA THR A 140 8.47 3.07 -14.38
C THR A 140 7.83 4.19 -13.57
N LEU A 141 7.26 3.82 -12.43
CA LEU A 141 6.69 4.72 -11.44
C LEU A 141 7.56 4.73 -10.19
N ARG A 142 7.79 5.91 -9.63
CA ARG A 142 8.27 6.05 -8.26
C ARG A 142 7.10 6.28 -7.33
N ILE A 143 6.97 5.43 -6.32
CA ILE A 143 5.93 5.51 -5.29
C ILE A 143 6.59 5.98 -4.00
N LYS A 144 6.23 7.19 -3.58
CA LYS A 144 6.74 7.85 -2.38
C LYS A 144 5.74 7.72 -1.25
N GLY A 145 6.18 7.15 -0.14
CA GLY A 145 5.31 6.90 1.01
C GLY A 145 5.98 6.02 2.05
N GLU A 146 5.53 6.16 3.29
CA GLU A 146 6.00 5.29 4.38
C GLU A 146 5.68 3.83 4.06
N LYS A 147 6.71 2.98 4.18
CA LYS A 147 6.61 1.54 3.93
C LYS A 147 6.13 1.16 2.51
N ALA A 148 6.31 2.04 1.52
CA ALA A 148 5.83 1.79 0.16
C ALA A 148 6.42 0.50 -0.43
N TYR A 149 7.73 0.27 -0.27
CA TYR A 149 8.37 -0.98 -0.69
C TYR A 149 7.85 -2.19 0.07
N GLY A 150 7.74 -2.12 1.40
CA GLY A 150 7.29 -3.24 2.23
C GLY A 150 5.93 -3.79 1.81
N TRP A 151 5.02 -2.91 1.40
CA TRP A 151 3.70 -3.28 0.89
C TRP A 151 3.71 -3.86 -0.52
N LEU A 152 4.59 -3.37 -1.39
CA LEU A 152 4.60 -3.73 -2.81
C LEU A 152 5.55 -4.88 -3.14
N LYS A 153 6.53 -5.21 -2.29
CA LYS A 153 7.54 -6.23 -2.59
C LYS A 153 6.96 -7.58 -3.03
N THR A 154 5.80 -7.96 -2.51
CA THR A 154 5.12 -9.23 -2.82
C THR A 154 4.41 -9.23 -4.17
N GLU A 155 4.23 -8.07 -4.80
CA GLU A 155 3.59 -7.92 -6.11
C GLU A 155 4.56 -8.16 -7.28
N SER A 156 5.86 -8.31 -6.99
CA SER A 156 6.88 -8.62 -8.00
C SER A 156 6.63 -9.99 -8.61
N GLY A 157 6.50 -10.06 -9.93
CA GLY A 157 6.24 -11.31 -10.64
C GLY A 157 5.58 -11.12 -11.99
N ILE A 158 5.08 -12.23 -12.55
CA ILE A 158 4.37 -12.24 -13.83
C ILE A 158 2.87 -12.25 -13.57
N HIS A 159 2.19 -11.22 -14.05
CA HIS A 159 0.75 -11.04 -13.93
C HIS A 159 0.08 -11.48 -15.24
N ARG A 160 -0.82 -12.46 -15.14
CA ARG A 160 -1.48 -13.08 -16.28
C ARG A 160 -2.92 -12.59 -16.41
N LEU A 161 -3.27 -12.10 -17.60
CA LEU A 161 -4.64 -11.77 -17.98
C LEU A 161 -5.17 -12.78 -19.00
N VAL A 162 -6.40 -13.27 -18.79
CA VAL A 162 -7.12 -14.10 -19.76
C VAL A 162 -8.48 -13.47 -20.02
N ARG A 163 -8.67 -12.89 -21.21
CA ARG A 163 -9.94 -12.26 -21.61
C ARG A 163 -10.19 -12.42 -23.11
N ILE A 164 -11.36 -11.99 -23.56
CA ILE A 164 -11.63 -11.81 -24.99
C ILE A 164 -11.00 -10.47 -25.38
N SER A 165 -10.06 -10.48 -26.33
CA SER A 165 -9.35 -9.26 -26.71
C SER A 165 -10.28 -8.33 -27.51
N PRO A 166 -10.35 -7.03 -27.18
CA PRO A 166 -11.05 -6.06 -28.01
C PRO A 166 -10.32 -5.76 -29.33
N PHE A 167 -9.05 -6.16 -29.45
CA PHE A 167 -8.22 -5.93 -30.64
C PHE A 167 -8.27 -7.11 -31.64
N ASP A 168 -8.84 -8.25 -31.26
CA ASP A 168 -9.01 -9.40 -32.16
C ASP A 168 -10.39 -9.38 -32.83
N SER A 169 -10.41 -9.24 -34.16
CA SER A 169 -11.65 -9.22 -34.95
C SER A 169 -12.46 -10.52 -34.87
N ASN A 170 -11.86 -11.64 -34.44
CA ASN A 170 -12.54 -12.92 -34.28
C ASN A 170 -13.02 -13.19 -32.84
N SER A 171 -12.89 -12.22 -31.93
CA SER A 171 -13.30 -12.32 -30.53
C SER A 171 -12.78 -13.59 -29.83
N ARG A 172 -11.55 -14.01 -30.15
CA ARG A 172 -10.96 -15.19 -29.49
C ARG A 172 -10.52 -14.82 -28.08
N ARG A 173 -10.39 -15.85 -27.25
CA ARG A 173 -9.80 -15.71 -25.92
C ARG A 173 -8.29 -15.60 -26.07
N HIS A 174 -7.71 -14.50 -25.59
CA HIS A 174 -6.27 -14.27 -25.54
C HIS A 174 -5.75 -14.48 -24.13
N THR A 175 -4.47 -14.83 -24.03
CA THR A 175 -3.73 -14.88 -22.77
C THR A 175 -2.54 -13.94 -22.92
N SER A 176 -2.47 -12.95 -22.04
CA SER A 176 -1.42 -11.94 -22.02
C SER A 176 -0.68 -11.97 -20.69
N PHE A 177 0.58 -11.55 -20.74
CA PHE A 177 1.47 -11.50 -19.58
C PHE A 177 2.10 -10.12 -19.49
N ALA A 178 2.24 -9.63 -18.27
CA ALA A 178 3.06 -8.47 -17.94
C ALA A 178 3.96 -8.81 -16.75
N SER A 179 5.21 -8.39 -16.78
CA SER A 179 6.11 -8.51 -15.64
C SER A 179 6.06 -7.24 -14.81
N VAL A 180 5.90 -7.39 -13.50
CA VAL A 180 6.00 -6.32 -12.51
C VAL A 180 7.27 -6.53 -11.71
N GLY A 181 8.16 -5.54 -11.70
CA GLY A 181 9.36 -5.49 -10.88
C GLY A 181 9.24 -4.37 -9.86
N ILE A 182 9.53 -4.64 -8.59
CA ILE A 182 9.47 -3.65 -7.52
C ILE A 182 10.80 -3.61 -6.81
N TYR A 183 11.39 -2.42 -6.73
CA TYR A 183 12.73 -2.20 -6.22
C TYR A 183 12.70 -1.11 -5.15
N PRO A 184 13.36 -1.29 -4.00
CA PRO A 184 13.45 -0.22 -3.02
C PRO A 184 14.34 0.90 -3.56
N VAL A 185 14.01 2.14 -3.24
CA VAL A 185 14.94 3.25 -3.40
C VAL A 185 16.01 3.10 -2.32
N ILE A 186 17.26 2.91 -2.73
CA ILE A 186 18.42 2.93 -1.84
C ILE A 186 19.16 4.23 -2.13
N ASP A 187 19.27 5.09 -1.12
CA ASP A 187 20.11 6.28 -1.21
C ASP A 187 21.55 5.85 -0.86
N ASP A 188 22.48 6.06 -1.79
CA ASP A 188 23.92 5.85 -1.56
C ASP A 188 24.40 6.91 -0.53
N ARG A 189 24.36 6.54 0.75
CA ARG A 189 25.04 7.29 1.82
C ARG A 189 26.53 7.01 1.83
#